data_AF-A0A8H5J9K9-F1
#
_entry.id   AF-A0A8H5J9K9-F1
#
_cell.length_a   1.000
_cell.length_b   1.000
_cell.length_c   1.000
_cell.angle_alpha   90.00
_cell.angle_beta   90.00
_cell.angle_gamma   90.00
#
_symmetry.space_group_name_H-M   'P 1'
#
loop_
_entity.id
_entity.type
_entity.pdbx_description
1 polymer ?
#
loop_
_entity_poly.entity_id
_entity_poly.type
_entity_poly.pdbx_seq_one_letter_code
_entity_poly.pdbx_strand_id
1 'polypeptide(L)'
;MSFSYAMERKTFGKRLIENQVIRRKLAEVAHRVEAHWAWLEQIAFQVNSSSEGWQEPSIASQIALVKIQGGQIVELACREAQQIFGGAGYQKGGRGATVEQISRDLRMLVVGGGSEEILTDLALRQEIGAFSRQAKM
;
A
#
# COMPACT_ATOMS: atom_id res chain seq x y z
N MET A 1 0.09 -13.39 8.37
CA MET A 1 1.31 -14.22 8.49
C MET A 1 2.32 -13.64 9.48
N SER A 2 2.85 -12.42 9.26
CA SER A 2 3.90 -11.83 10.13
C SER A 2 3.45 -11.63 11.58
N PHE A 3 2.19 -11.25 11.80
CA PHE A 3 1.60 -11.14 13.15
C PHE A 3 1.65 -12.48 13.89
N SER A 4 1.14 -13.55 13.28
CA SER A 4 1.16 -14.92 13.84
C SER A 4 2.58 -15.38 14.13
N TYR A 5 3.52 -15.18 13.19
CA TYR A 5 4.93 -15.51 13.41
C TYR A 5 5.52 -14.76 14.60
N ALA A 6 5.23 -13.47 14.76
CA ALA A 6 5.71 -12.67 15.88
C ALA A 6 5.12 -13.12 17.24
N MET A 7 3.89 -13.64 17.24
CA MET A 7 3.22 -14.19 18.42
C MET A 7 3.76 -15.56 18.84
N GLU A 8 4.32 -16.33 17.90
CA GLU A 8 4.84 -17.68 18.17
C GLU A 8 6.36 -17.69 18.42
N ARG A 9 7.13 -16.93 17.63
CA ARG A 9 8.59 -16.97 17.64
C ARG A 9 9.14 -16.36 18.93
N LYS A 10 9.98 -17.12 19.64
CA LYS A 10 10.72 -16.67 20.82
C LYS A 10 12.20 -16.45 20.50
N THR A 11 12.75 -15.34 20.98
CA THR A 11 14.18 -15.04 20.98
C THR A 11 14.52 -14.29 22.27
N PHE A 12 15.72 -14.49 22.80
CA PHE A 12 16.18 -13.81 24.02
C PHE A 12 15.16 -13.90 25.19
N GLY A 13 14.58 -15.08 25.39
CA GLY A 13 13.66 -15.37 26.50
C GLY A 13 12.22 -14.88 26.36
N LYS A 14 11.85 -14.17 25.29
CA LYS A 14 10.48 -13.64 25.09
C LYS A 14 10.01 -13.79 23.64
N ARG A 15 8.71 -13.62 23.39
CA ARG A 15 8.17 -13.62 22.01
C ARG A 15 8.62 -12.37 21.27
N LEU A 16 8.72 -12.45 19.94
CA LEU A 16 9.08 -11.31 19.11
C LEU A 16 8.11 -10.14 19.32
N ILE A 17 6.79 -10.41 19.38
CA ILE A 17 5.76 -9.40 19.59
C ILE A 17 5.92 -8.59 20.89
N GLU A 18 6.66 -9.12 21.88
CA GLU A 18 6.89 -8.43 23.15
C GLU A 18 7.91 -7.28 23.00
N ASN A 19 8.64 -7.22 21.88
CA ASN A 19 9.50 -6.10 21.54
C ASN A 19 8.68 -4.95 20.94
N GLN A 20 8.79 -3.75 21.52
CA GLN A 20 8.11 -2.54 21.02
C GLN A 20 8.41 -2.26 19.55
N VAL A 21 9.65 -2.50 19.11
CA VAL A 21 10.06 -2.32 17.71
C VAL A 21 9.26 -3.22 16.77
N ILE A 22 8.93 -4.45 17.15
CA ILE A 22 8.12 -5.37 16.34
C ILE A 22 6.67 -4.90 16.27
N ARG A 23 6.09 -4.45 17.41
CA ARG A 23 4.73 -3.90 17.43
C ARG A 23 4.62 -2.63 16.58
N ARG A 24 5.63 -1.75 16.62
CA ARG A 24 5.68 -0.55 15.79
C ARG A 24 5.60 -0.88 14.30
N LYS A 25 6.32 -1.91 13.84
CA LYS A 25 6.30 -2.35 12.43
C LYS A 25 4.91 -2.79 11.98
N LEU A 26 4.23 -3.59 12.83
CA LEU A 26 2.88 -4.06 12.55
C LEU A 26 1.87 -2.91 12.58
N ALA A 27 1.96 -2.02 13.57
CA ALA A 27 1.10 -0.85 13.68
C ALA A 27 1.27 0.10 12.50
N GLU A 28 2.51 0.32 12.04
CA GLU A 28 2.83 1.20 10.90
C GLU A 28 2.15 0.74 9.61
N VAL A 29 2.14 -0.56 9.35
CA VAL A 29 1.45 -1.12 8.18
C VAL A 29 -0.06 -1.05 8.37
N ALA A 30 -0.56 -1.40 9.57
CA ALA A 30 -1.99 -1.43 9.86
C ALA A 30 -2.65 -0.07 9.66
N HIS A 31 -2.12 1.02 10.23
CA HIS A 31 -2.76 2.34 10.11
C HIS A 31 -2.82 2.84 8.67
N ARG A 32 -1.80 2.52 7.85
CA ARG A 32 -1.79 2.89 6.42
C ARG A 32 -2.80 2.09 5.62
N VAL A 33 -2.97 0.81 5.92
CA VAL A 33 -3.99 -0.03 5.28
C VAL A 33 -5.39 0.48 5.60
N GLU A 34 -5.67 0.82 6.86
CA GLU A 34 -6.97 1.40 7.26
C GLU A 34 -7.23 2.74 6.57
N ALA A 35 -6.24 3.64 6.52
CA ALA A 35 -6.36 4.92 5.82
C ALA A 35 -6.58 4.73 4.30
N HIS A 36 -5.86 3.79 3.70
CA HIS A 36 -5.98 3.46 2.28
C HIS A 36 -7.36 2.86 1.94
N TRP A 37 -7.88 1.98 2.80
CA TRP A 37 -9.22 1.42 2.66
C TRP A 37 -10.29 2.51 2.69
N ALA A 38 -10.21 3.43 3.66
CA ALA A 38 -11.13 4.56 3.73
C ALA A 38 -11.10 5.43 2.45
N TRP A 39 -9.91 5.65 1.87
CA TRP A 39 -9.78 6.40 0.63
C TRP A 39 -10.37 5.65 -0.57
N LEU A 40 -10.16 4.33 -0.67
CA LEU A 40 -10.79 3.49 -1.70
C LEU A 40 -12.31 3.54 -1.63
N GLU A 41 -12.88 3.42 -0.43
CA GLU A 41 -14.33 3.52 -0.21
C GLU A 41 -14.88 4.90 -0.59
N GLN A 42 -14.15 5.97 -0.26
CA GLN A 42 -14.50 7.33 -0.67
C GLN A 42 -14.54 7.48 -2.20
N ILE A 43 -13.53 6.96 -2.90
CA ILE A 43 -13.47 6.96 -4.37
C ILE A 43 -14.63 6.14 -4.94
N ALA A 44 -14.87 4.93 -4.43
CA ALA A 44 -15.97 4.08 -4.88
C ALA A 44 -17.33 4.76 -4.70
N PHE A 45 -17.54 5.42 -3.56
CA PHE A 45 -18.75 6.21 -3.31
C PHE A 45 -18.92 7.37 -4.30
N GLN A 46 -17.85 8.12 -4.59
CA GLN A 46 -17.87 9.21 -5.58
C GLN A 46 -18.22 8.70 -6.98
N VAL A 47 -17.60 7.60 -7.43
CA VAL A 47 -17.94 6.96 -8.71
C VAL A 47 -19.41 6.58 -8.76
N ASN A 48 -19.92 5.92 -7.71
CA ASN A 48 -21.30 5.45 -7.67
C ASN A 48 -22.33 6.58 -7.58
N SER A 49 -21.94 7.75 -7.05
CA SER A 49 -22.82 8.90 -6.87
C SER A 49 -22.77 9.89 -8.05
N SER A 50 -21.75 9.82 -8.91
CA SER A 50 -21.63 10.69 -10.08
C SER A 50 -22.47 10.17 -11.25
N SER A 51 -23.14 11.07 -11.97
CA SER A 51 -23.81 10.74 -13.24
C SER A 51 -22.83 10.32 -14.34
N GLU A 52 -21.58 10.77 -14.24
CA GLU A 52 -20.50 10.44 -15.18
C GLU A 52 -19.71 9.18 -14.75
N GLY A 53 -19.98 8.66 -13.55
CA GLY A 53 -19.31 7.48 -13.01
C GLY A 53 -17.79 7.63 -12.99
N TRP A 54 -17.08 6.72 -13.65
CA TRP A 54 -15.62 6.74 -13.79
C TRP A 54 -15.09 7.91 -14.63
N GLN A 55 -15.95 8.58 -15.40
CA GLN A 55 -15.59 9.73 -16.23
C GLN A 55 -15.65 11.06 -15.47
N GLU A 56 -16.05 11.02 -14.19
CA GLU A 56 -16.05 12.18 -13.31
C GLU A 56 -14.67 12.87 -13.31
N PRO A 57 -14.53 14.11 -13.83
CA PRO A 57 -13.23 14.74 -14.00
C PRO A 57 -12.44 14.92 -12.71
N SER A 58 -13.14 14.99 -11.57
CA SER A 58 -12.55 15.19 -10.24
C SER A 58 -11.93 13.91 -9.62
N ILE A 59 -12.10 12.74 -10.24
CA ILE A 59 -11.67 11.46 -9.64
C ILE A 59 -10.38 10.87 -10.24
N ALA A 60 -10.01 11.28 -11.46
CA ALA A 60 -8.87 10.71 -12.18
C ALA A 60 -7.54 10.88 -11.42
N SER A 61 -7.32 12.05 -10.81
CA SER A 61 -6.16 12.34 -9.97
C SER A 61 -6.11 11.45 -8.73
N GLN A 62 -7.25 11.30 -8.05
CA GLN A 62 -7.38 10.49 -6.84
C GLN A 62 -7.11 9.01 -7.13
N ILE A 63 -7.60 8.48 -8.26
CA ILE A 63 -7.33 7.10 -8.68
C ILE A 63 -5.83 6.88 -8.93
N ALA A 64 -5.14 7.83 -9.58
CA ALA A 64 -3.71 7.73 -9.80
C ALA A 64 -2.93 7.73 -8.47
N LEU A 65 -3.29 8.63 -7.54
CA LEU A 65 -2.62 8.75 -6.24
C LEU A 65 -2.91 7.57 -5.31
N VAL A 66 -4.14 7.05 -5.30
CA VAL A 66 -4.48 5.88 -4.46
C VAL A 66 -3.72 4.66 -4.95
N LYS A 67 -3.54 4.47 -6.27
CA LYS A 67 -2.70 3.39 -6.83
C LYS A 67 -1.26 3.49 -6.33
N ILE A 68 -0.66 4.70 -6.39
CA ILE A 68 0.70 4.95 -5.88
C ILE A 68 0.79 4.57 -4.40
N GLN A 69 -0.12 5.08 -3.58
CA GLN A 69 -0.12 4.81 -2.15
C GLN A 69 -0.25 3.32 -1.86
N GLY A 70 -1.13 2.61 -2.58
CA GLY A 70 -1.28 1.16 -2.47
C GLY A 70 0.05 0.44 -2.72
N GLY A 71 0.76 0.79 -3.79
CA GLY A 71 2.09 0.25 -4.10
C GLY A 71 3.08 0.46 -2.95
N GLN A 72 3.21 1.70 -2.46
CA GLN A 72 4.10 2.04 -1.35
C GLN A 72 3.77 1.27 -0.06
N ILE A 73 2.48 1.03 0.21
CA ILE A 73 2.03 0.24 1.37
C ILE A 73 2.49 -1.21 1.24
N VAL A 74 2.35 -1.83 0.07
CA VAL A 74 2.81 -3.21 -0.13
C VAL A 74 4.32 -3.31 -0.03
N GLU A 75 5.08 -2.33 -0.56
CA GLU A 75 6.54 -2.30 -0.41
C GLU A 75 6.97 -2.23 1.05
N LEU A 76 6.33 -1.35 1.83
CA LEU A 76 6.56 -1.24 3.26
C LEU A 76 6.18 -2.53 4.00
N ALA A 77 5.01 -3.09 3.72
CA ALA A 77 4.53 -4.32 4.35
C ALA A 77 5.46 -5.50 4.07
N CYS A 78 5.96 -5.63 2.85
CA CYS A 78 6.93 -6.65 2.46
C CYS A 78 8.24 -6.49 3.22
N ARG A 79 8.81 -5.28 3.24
CA ARG A 79 10.05 -4.97 3.98
C ARG A 79 9.91 -5.30 5.46
N GLU A 80 8.81 -4.89 6.09
CA GLU A 80 8.60 -5.13 7.52
C GLU A 80 8.33 -6.60 7.83
N ALA A 81 7.65 -7.31 6.94
CA ALA A 81 7.49 -8.76 7.04
C ALA A 81 8.86 -9.46 6.98
N GLN A 82 9.71 -9.17 5.99
CA GLN A 82 11.05 -9.77 5.90
C GLN A 82 11.86 -9.52 7.19
N GLN A 83 11.79 -8.31 7.75
CA GLN A 83 12.48 -7.98 8.99
C GLN A 83 11.92 -8.76 10.21
N ILE A 84 10.61 -8.98 10.28
CA ILE A 84 9.98 -9.79 11.35
C ILE A 84 10.37 -11.26 11.24
N PHE A 85 10.42 -11.80 10.02
CA PHE A 85 10.83 -13.19 9.79
C PHE A 85 12.36 -13.40 9.89
N GLY A 86 13.15 -12.32 9.83
CA GLY A 86 14.61 -12.40 9.80
C GLY A 86 15.10 -13.22 8.61
N GLY A 87 16.12 -14.06 8.81
CA GLY A 87 16.67 -14.92 7.76
C GLY A 87 15.63 -15.84 7.09
N ALA A 88 14.57 -16.25 7.83
CA ALA A 88 13.51 -17.08 7.27
C ALA A 88 12.70 -16.35 6.18
N GLY A 89 12.62 -15.02 6.23
CA GLY A 89 11.90 -14.20 5.24
C GLY A 89 12.57 -14.15 3.86
N TYR A 90 13.78 -14.70 3.74
CA TYR A 90 14.55 -14.81 2.50
C TYR A 90 14.63 -16.26 1.97
N GLN A 91 13.99 -17.21 2.66
CA GLN A 91 14.00 -18.60 2.26
C GLN A 91 12.77 -18.89 1.40
N LYS A 92 12.98 -19.51 0.23
CA LYS A 92 11.91 -19.96 -0.68
C LYS A 92 11.01 -21.06 -0.10
N GLY A 93 11.34 -21.58 1.09
CA GLY A 93 10.63 -22.65 1.78
C GLY A 93 10.37 -22.33 3.24
N GLY A 94 9.58 -23.18 3.90
CA GLY A 94 9.25 -23.03 5.31
C GLY A 94 8.34 -21.83 5.60
N ARG A 95 8.40 -21.33 6.83
CA ARG A 95 7.44 -20.33 7.35
C ARG A 95 7.48 -18.97 6.66
N GLY A 96 8.62 -18.61 6.05
CA GLY A 96 8.80 -17.32 5.36
C GLY A 96 8.60 -17.38 3.84
N ALA A 97 8.28 -18.55 3.26
CA ALA A 97 8.21 -18.75 1.81
C ALA A 97 7.29 -17.73 1.10
N THR A 98 6.11 -17.46 1.66
CA THR A 98 5.19 -16.48 1.08
C THR A 98 5.74 -15.05 1.13
N VAL A 99 6.47 -14.69 2.19
CA VAL A 99 7.08 -13.36 2.30
C VAL A 99 8.20 -13.21 1.27
N GLU A 100 9.02 -14.23 1.10
CA GLU A 100 10.04 -14.28 0.05
C GLU A 100 9.41 -14.15 -1.34
N GLN A 101 8.32 -14.88 -1.59
CA GLN A 101 7.62 -14.83 -2.88
C GLN A 101 7.05 -13.44 -3.16
N ILE A 102 6.33 -12.85 -2.20
CA ILE A 102 5.80 -11.49 -2.32
C ILE A 102 6.95 -10.53 -2.65
N SER A 103 8.12 -10.67 -2.02
CA SER A 103 9.26 -9.77 -2.27
C SER A 103 9.77 -9.81 -3.71
N ARG A 104 9.66 -10.95 -4.39
CA ARG A 104 10.01 -11.08 -5.82
C ARG A 104 8.93 -10.52 -6.73
N ASP A 105 7.67 -10.73 -6.38
CA ASP A 105 6.53 -10.39 -7.22
C ASP A 105 6.12 -8.90 -7.09
N LEU A 106 6.48 -8.28 -5.96
CA LEU A 106 6.13 -6.92 -5.55
C LEU A 106 6.34 -5.86 -6.64
N ARG A 107 7.45 -5.91 -7.37
CA ARG A 107 7.79 -4.81 -8.29
C ARG A 107 6.80 -4.71 -9.46
N MET A 108 6.20 -5.82 -9.87
CA MET A 108 5.14 -5.82 -10.88
C MET A 108 3.88 -5.11 -10.39
N LEU A 109 3.55 -5.20 -9.09
CA LEU A 109 2.40 -4.50 -8.51
C LEU A 109 2.62 -2.98 -8.45
N VAL A 110 3.87 -2.56 -8.18
CA VAL A 110 4.20 -1.14 -8.05
C VAL A 110 4.32 -0.45 -9.41
N VAL A 111 4.91 -1.13 -10.40
CA VAL A 111 5.14 -0.56 -11.75
C VAL A 111 3.96 -0.79 -12.70
N GLY A 112 3.25 -1.92 -12.55
CA GLY A 112 2.12 -2.27 -13.41
C GLY A 112 1.07 -1.16 -13.43
N GLY A 113 0.49 -0.90 -14.61
CA GLY A 113 -0.52 0.15 -14.79
C GLY A 113 0.01 1.59 -14.71
N GLY A 114 1.33 1.80 -14.72
CA GLY A 114 1.98 3.12 -14.71
C GLY A 114 2.95 3.26 -13.54
N SER A 115 4.16 3.77 -13.79
CA SER A 115 5.12 4.00 -12.71
C SER A 115 4.66 5.13 -11.78
N GLU A 116 5.25 5.20 -10.60
CA GLU A 116 4.92 6.22 -9.61
C GLU A 116 5.16 7.64 -10.14
N GLU A 117 6.24 7.86 -10.89
CA GLU A 117 6.57 9.14 -11.48
C GLU A 117 5.54 9.56 -12.53
N ILE A 118 5.14 8.63 -13.39
CA ILE A 118 4.17 8.88 -14.46
C ILE A 118 2.78 9.17 -13.87
N LEU A 119 2.34 8.39 -12.89
CA LEU A 119 1.04 8.58 -12.26
C LEU A 119 1.00 9.85 -11.41
N THR A 120 2.11 10.24 -10.79
CA THR A 120 2.21 11.50 -10.04
C THR A 120 2.08 12.70 -10.96
N ASP A 121 2.83 12.72 -12.08
CA ASP A 121 2.72 13.77 -13.10
C ASP A 121 1.32 13.81 -13.71
N LEU A 122 0.74 12.64 -14.04
CA LEU A 122 -0.63 12.55 -14.54
C LEU A 122 -1.63 13.15 -13.55
N ALA A 123 -1.57 12.78 -12.27
CA ALA A 123 -2.48 13.28 -11.26
C ALA A 123 -2.45 14.81 -11.18
N LEU A 124 -1.26 15.40 -11.18
CA LEU A 124 -1.11 16.85 -11.09
C LEU A 124 -1.57 17.57 -12.36
N ARG A 125 -1.37 16.97 -13.54
CA ARG A 125 -1.92 17.51 -14.80
C ARG A 125 -3.45 17.51 -14.80
N GLN A 126 -4.08 16.49 -14.24
CA GLN A 126 -5.55 16.46 -14.13
C GLN A 126 -6.07 17.58 -13.23
N GLU A 127 -5.41 17.81 -12.08
CA GLU A 127 -5.75 18.91 -11.16
C GLU A 127 -5.57 20.29 -11.82
N ILE A 128 -4.44 20.53 -12.49
CA ILE A 128 -4.18 21.79 -13.21
C ILE A 128 -5.26 22.02 -14.28
N GLY A 129 -5.62 20.97 -15.02
CA GLY A 129 -6.66 21.03 -16.05
C GLY A 129 -8.04 21.34 -15.45
N ALA A 130 -8.38 20.73 -14.32
CA ALA A 130 -9.64 20.98 -13.61
C ALA A 130 -9.72 22.44 -13.10
N PHE A 131 -8.67 22.92 -12.44
CA PHE A 131 -8.61 24.30 -11.95
C PHE A 131 -8.72 25.32 -13.10
N SER A 132 -8.01 25.08 -14.21
CA SER A 132 -8.04 25.98 -15.37
C SER A 132 -9.41 26.06 -16.04
N ARG A 133 -10.22 24.99 -15.97
CA ARG A 133 -11.62 25.00 -16.47
C ARG A 133 -12.52 25.78 -15.53
N GLN A 134 -12.36 25.59 -14.22
CA GLN A 134 -13.15 26.28 -13.21
C GLN A 134 -12.89 27.79 -13.20
N ALA A 135 -11.64 28.23 -13.36
CA ALA A 135 -11.27 29.65 -13.40
C ALA A 135 -11.74 30.40 -14.67
N LYS A 136 -12.19 29.67 -15.69
CA LYS A 136 -12.72 30.24 -16.95
C LYS A 136 -14.25 30.35 -16.96
N MET A 137 -14.94 29.80 -15.97
CA MET A 137 -16.39 29.97 -15.74
C MET A 137 -16.63 31.17 -14.82
#